data_AF-A0A7C7GLV9-F1
#
_entry.id   AF-A0A7C7GLV9-F1
#
_cell.length_a   1.000
_cell.length_b   1.000
_cell.length_c   1.000
_cell.angle_alpha   90.00
_cell.angle_beta   90.00
_cell.angle_gamma   90.00
#
_symmetry.space_group_name_H-M   'P 1'
#
loop_
_entity.id
_entity.type
_entity.pdbx_description
1 polymer ?
#
loop_
_entity_poly.entity_id
_entity_poly.type
_entity_poly.pdbx_seq_one_letter_code
_entity_poly.pdbx_strand_id
1 'polypeptide(L)' 'MASNIPTVILFADACDTFITEILPMIQEKFEQDGQPDWPARREAWNDWVDGLSQDGQISEWQANNWGHPACNG' A
#
# COMPACT_ATOMS: atom_id res chain seq x y z
N MET A 1 -19.08 13.17 6.91
CA MET A 1 -18.52 14.55 6.84
C MET A 1 -17.09 14.39 6.40
N ALA A 2 -16.75 14.84 5.18
CA ALA A 2 -15.40 14.70 4.65
C ALA A 2 -14.52 15.76 5.31
N SER A 3 -13.78 15.38 6.34
CA SER A 3 -12.77 16.23 6.94
C SER A 3 -11.69 16.48 5.90
N ASN A 4 -11.52 17.73 5.50
CA ASN A 4 -10.55 18.14 4.50
C ASN A 4 -9.16 18.15 5.15
N ILE A 5 -8.53 16.98 5.27
CA ILE A 5 -7.15 16.85 5.75
C ILE A 5 -6.26 17.34 4.60
N PRO A 6 -5.41 18.36 4.77
CA PRO A 6 -4.64 18.96 3.67
C PRO A 6 -3.50 18.04 3.17
N THR A 7 -3.19 16.98 3.91
CA THR A 7 -2.07 16.05 3.67
C THR A 7 -2.57 14.60 3.54
N VAL A 8 -3.73 14.40 2.91
CA VAL A 8 -4.18 13.04 2.58
C VAL A 8 -3.30 12.49 1.47
N ILE A 9 -2.59 11.39 1.73
CA ILE A 9 -1.92 10.64 0.67
C ILE A 9 -2.98 10.15 -0.31
N LEU A 10 -2.79 10.38 -1.61
CA LEU A 10 -3.70 9.88 -2.65
C LEU A 10 -3.39 8.41 -2.94
N PHE A 11 -4.38 7.66 -3.42
CA PHE A 11 -4.17 6.26 -3.81
C PHE A 11 -3.03 6.09 -4.84
N ALA A 12 -2.87 7.06 -5.74
CA ALA A 12 -1.79 7.07 -6.73
C ALA A 12 -0.41 7.27 -6.09
N ASP A 13 -0.25 8.28 -5.22
CA ASP A 13 0.99 8.49 -4.45
C ASP A 13 1.29 7.30 -3.54
N ALA A 14 0.25 6.69 -2.97
CA ALA A 14 0.40 5.50 -2.15
C ALA A 14 0.92 4.30 -2.97
N CYS A 15 0.35 4.08 -4.15
CA CYS A 15 0.83 3.07 -5.09
C CYS A 15 2.29 3.34 -5.48
N ASP A 16 2.64 4.58 -5.80
CA ASP A 16 4.00 4.94 -6.19
C ASP A 16 4.98 4.65 -5.05
N THR A 17 4.69 5.13 -3.84
CA THR A 17 5.51 4.90 -2.64
C THR A 17 5.68 3.41 -2.35
N PHE A 18 4.59 2.63 -2.45
CA PHE A 18 4.66 1.19 -2.26
C PHE A 18 5.52 0.52 -3.33
N ILE A 19 5.41 0.92 -4.60
CA ILE A 19 6.20 0.37 -5.70
C ILE A 19 7.68 0.75 -5.59
N THR A 20 7.99 1.96 -5.10
CA THR A 20 9.38 2.43 -5.00
C THR A 20 10.07 1.98 -3.72
N GLU A 21 9.34 1.86 -2.61
CA GLU A 21 9.93 1.60 -1.29
C GLU A 21 9.63 0.17 -0.79
N ILE A 22 8.39 -0.31 -0.88
CA ILE A 22 8.00 -1.60 -0.28
C ILE A 22 8.16 -2.78 -1.23
N LEU A 23 7.78 -2.63 -2.49
CA LEU A 23 7.91 -3.65 -3.53
C LEU A 23 9.33 -4.21 -3.63
N PRO A 24 10.42 -3.41 -3.65
CA PRO A 24 11.78 -3.97 -3.68
C PRO A 24 12.10 -4.79 -2.42
N MET A 25 11.59 -4.40 -1.25
CA MET A 25 11.78 -5.18 -0.01
C MET A 25 11.06 -6.53 -0.07
N ILE A 26 9.85 -6.57 -0.63
CA ILE A 26 9.09 -7.81 -0.84
C ILE A 26 9.77 -8.68 -1.88
N GLN A 27 10.26 -8.09 -2.97
CA GLN A 27 11.00 -8.78 -4.01
C GLN A 27 12.26 -9.45 -3.46
N GLU A 28 13.06 -8.73 -2.66
CA GLU A 28 14.28 -9.26 -2.07
C GLU A 28 14.02 -10.35 -1.02
N LYS A 29 12.89 -10.24 -0.29
CA LYS A 29 12.58 -11.14 0.82
C LYS A 29 11.81 -12.40 0.39
N PHE A 30 10.90 -12.27 -0.56
CA PHE A 30 9.94 -13.32 -0.94
C PHE A 30 10.10 -13.76 -2.41
N GLU A 31 10.61 -12.91 -3.30
CA GLU A 31 10.76 -13.21 -4.73
C GLU A 31 12.19 -13.64 -5.09
N GLN A 32 12.89 -14.28 -4.15
CA GLN A 32 14.25 -14.79 -4.35
C GLN A 32 14.33 -15.88 -5.42
N ASP A 33 13.24 -16.62 -5.62
CA ASP A 33 13.10 -17.66 -6.65
C ASP A 33 12.80 -17.08 -8.05
N GLY A 34 12.69 -15.75 -8.16
CA GLY A 34 12.32 -15.06 -9.41
C GLY A 34 10.84 -15.14 -9.76
N GLN A 35 10.02 -15.70 -8.86
CA GLN A 35 8.56 -15.70 -8.98
C GLN A 35 7.93 -14.62 -8.10
N PRO A 36 7.03 -13.78 -8.64
CA PRO A 36 6.33 -12.78 -7.86
C PRO A 36 5.35 -13.40 -6.88
N ASP A 37 5.60 -13.16 -5.60
CA ASP A 37 4.76 -13.62 -4.49
C ASP A 37 3.60 -12.64 -4.29
N TRP A 38 2.54 -12.85 -5.07
CA TRP A 38 1.30 -12.06 -4.99
C TRP A 38 0.67 -12.03 -3.58
N PRO A 39 0.62 -13.13 -2.81
CA PRO A 39 0.16 -13.10 -1.43
C PRO A 39 0.99 -12.13 -0.58
N ALA A 40 2.32 -12.26 -0.59
CA ALA A 40 3.19 -11.40 0.21
C ALA A 40 3.04 -9.91 -0.14
N ARG A 41 2.90 -9.57 -1.43
CA ARG A 41 2.67 -8.19 -1.86
C ARG A 41 1.32 -7.64 -1.42
N ARG A 42 0.28 -8.47 -1.41
CA ARG A 42 -1.07 -8.08 -0.95
C ARG A 42 -1.11 -7.91 0.57
N GLU A 43 -0.45 -8.78 1.31
CA GLU A 43 -0.33 -8.65 2.76
C GLU A 43 0.45 -7.40 3.14
N ALA A 44 1.59 -7.15 2.49
CA ALA A 44 2.40 -5.96 2.74
C ALA A 44 1.67 -4.66 2.41
N TRP A 45 0.86 -4.64 1.34
CA TRP A 45 0.03 -3.47 1.01
C TRP A 45 -1.00 -3.21 2.10
N ASN A 46 -1.74 -4.24 2.54
CA ASN A 46 -2.74 -4.08 3.59
C ASN A 46 -2.12 -3.63 4.92
N ASP A 47 -0.99 -4.22 5.32
CA ASP A 47 -0.28 -3.84 6.55
C ASP A 47 0.18 -2.38 6.50
N TRP A 48 0.72 -1.95 5.35
CA TRP A 48 1.14 -0.57 5.16
C TRP A 48 -0.02 0.44 5.16
N VAL A 49 -1.10 0.12 4.43
CA VAL A 49 -2.30 0.96 4.38
C VAL A 49 -2.98 1.05 5.76
N ASP A 50 -3.02 -0.05 6.52
CA ASP A 50 -3.51 -0.06 7.90
C ASP A 50 -2.65 0.86 8.77
N GLY A 51 -1.32 0.78 8.65
CA GLY A 51 -0.38 1.67 9.32
C GLY A 51 -0.62 3.15 8.99
N LEU A 52 -0.87 3.49 7.72
CA LEU A 52 -1.22 4.86 7.31
C LEU A 52 -2.55 5.32 7.91
N SER A 53 -3.51 4.42 8.05
CA SER A 53 -4.80 4.72 8.68
C SER A 53 -4.64 4.95 10.19
N GLN A 54 -3.79 4.17 10.86
CA GLN A 54 -3.48 4.37 12.28
C GLN A 54 -2.70 5.65 12.55
N ASP A 55 -1.79 6.02 11.64
CA ASP A 55 -1.01 7.27 11.71
C ASP A 55 -1.87 8.51 11.35
N GLY A 56 -3.10 8.30 10.87
CA GLY A 56 -4.02 9.37 10.49
C GLY A 56 -3.64 10.08 9.19
N GLN A 57 -2.77 9.48 8.37
CA GLN A 57 -2.40 9.99 7.04
C GLN A 57 -3.49 9.75 6.01
N ILE A 58 -4.33 8.73 6.23
CA ILE A 58 -5.50 8.41 5.43
C ILE A 58 -6.69 8.13 6.34
N SER A 59 -7.91 8.34 5.85
CA SER A 59 -9.11 7.96 6.60
C SER A 59 -9.38 6.45 6.49
N GLU A 60 -10.05 5.87 7.49
CA GLU A 60 -10.53 4.47 7.45
C GLU A 60 -11.34 4.17 6.18
N TRP A 61 -12.15 5.13 5.72
CA TRP A 61 -12.89 4.99 4.47
C TRP A 61 -11.96 4.86 3.25
N GLN A 62 -10.86 5.60 3.23
CA GLN A 62 -9.86 5.49 2.17
C GLN A 62 -9.13 4.17 2.24
N ALA A 63 -8.63 3.79 3.41
CA ALA A 63 -8.01 2.48 3.63
C ALA A 63 -8.91 1.34 3.14
N ASN A 64 -10.21 1.41 3.43
CA ASN A 64 -11.19 0.40 3.06
C ASN A 64 -11.69 0.51 1.60
N ASN A 65 -11.52 1.66 0.94
CA ASN A 65 -11.85 1.83 -0.50
C ASN A 65 -10.62 1.72 -1.41
N TRP A 66 -9.42 1.75 -0.85
CA TRP A 66 -8.18 1.57 -1.60
C TRP A 66 -8.11 0.13 -2.07
N GLY A 67 -8.08 -0.04 -3.39
CA GLY A 67 -7.85 -1.34 -4.00
C GLY A 67 -6.40 -1.78 -3.84
N HIS A 68 -6.05 -2.87 -4.51
CA HIS A 68 -4.65 -3.24 -4.63
C HIS A 68 -3.99 -2.48 -5.80
N PRO A 69 -2.71 -2.10 -5.67
CA PRO A 69 -1.95 -1.50 -6.77
C PRO A 69 -1.92 -2.44 -7.98
N ALA A 70 -1.82 -1.88 -9.19
CA ALA A 70 -1.75 -2.67 -10.43
C ALA A 70 -0.57 -3.67 -10.45
N CYS A 71 0.44 -3.47 -9.59
CA CYS A 71 1.54 -4.40 -9.37
C CYS A 71 1.16 -5.68 -8.61
N ASN A 72 -0.09 -5.82 -8.15
CA ASN A 72 -0.60 -6.95 -7.35
C ASN A 72 -1.54 -7.89 -8.11
N GLY A 73 -1.75 -7.66 -9.41
CA GLY A 73 -2.45 -8.57 -10.34
C GLY A 73 -3.96 -8.61 -10.17
#